data_AF-A0A1Q6RD96-F1
#
_entry.id   AF-A0A1Q6RD96-F1
#
_cell.length_a   1.000
_cell.length_b   1.000
_cell.length_c   1.000
_cell.angle_alpha   90.00
_cell.angle_beta   90.00
_cell.angle_gamma   90.00
#
_symmetry.space_group_name_H-M   'P 1'
#
loop_
_entity.id
_entity.type
_entity.pdbx_description
1 polymer ?
#
loop_
_entity_poly.entity_id
_entity_poly.type
_entity_poly.pdbx_seq_one_letter_code
_entity_poly.pdbx_strand_id
1 'polypeptide(L)'
;MADKRIQLFGSKEYHFLSWLKSQERETSRGAAVNFSQEEIAAEYGSSPATINKWLRELQSVGCVEQQKKGSYHITETGNAVIQKMEKIEQIVAGGAVCKSLD
;
A
#
# COMPACT_ATOMS: atom_id res chain seq x y z
N MET A 1 -14.31 23.43 7.15
CA MET A 1 -14.09 22.01 7.47
C MET A 1 -13.12 21.51 6.42
N ALA A 2 -11.85 21.28 6.75
CA ALA A 2 -10.91 20.71 5.80
C ALA A 2 -11.47 19.35 5.35
N ASP A 3 -11.57 19.14 4.04
CA ASP A 3 -12.05 17.89 3.46
C ASP A 3 -11.30 16.72 4.08
N LYS A 4 -11.97 15.97 4.97
CA LYS A 4 -11.46 14.76 5.61
C LYS A 4 -10.92 13.74 4.58
N ARG A 5 -11.35 13.87 3.31
CA ARG A 5 -10.90 13.06 2.18
C ARG A 5 -9.44 13.32 1.77
N ILE A 6 -8.90 14.52 2.03
CA ILE A 6 -7.54 14.90 1.61
C ILE A 6 -6.50 14.49 2.67
N GLN A 7 -6.90 14.25 3.92
CA GLN A 7 -6.01 13.68 4.95
C GLN A 7 -5.72 12.19 4.77
N LEU A 8 -6.42 11.50 3.86
CA LEU A 8 -6.33 10.05 3.67
C LEU A 8 -4.98 9.58 3.07
N PHE A 9 -4.22 10.48 2.46
CA PHE A 9 -3.08 10.13 1.61
C PHE A 9 -1.72 10.60 2.15
N GLY A 10 -1.71 11.23 3.33
CA GLY A 10 -0.50 11.76 3.97
C GLY A 10 0.00 11.02 5.21
N SER A 11 -0.66 9.97 5.71
CA SER A 11 -0.49 9.54 7.11
C SER A 11 -0.15 8.07 7.33
N LYS A 12 0.84 7.51 6.63
CA LYS A 12 1.35 6.12 6.82
C LYS A 12 0.51 5.02 6.15
N GLU A 13 -0.79 5.21 5.90
CA GLU A 13 -1.61 4.24 5.14
C GLU A 13 -1.11 4.07 3.69
N TYR A 14 -0.69 5.17 3.06
CA TYR A 14 -0.07 5.16 1.73
C TYR A 14 1.26 4.40 1.72
N HIS A 15 2.17 4.73 2.65
CA HIS A 15 3.45 4.02 2.75
C HIS A 15 3.24 2.53 3.00
N PHE A 16 2.23 2.18 3.79
CA PHE A 16 1.83 0.80 4.01
C PHE A 16 1.29 0.15 2.73
N LEU A 17 0.43 0.82 1.95
CA LEU A 17 -0.08 0.31 0.66
C LEU A 17 1.06 0.10 -0.36
N SER A 18 1.98 1.06 -0.48
CA SER A 18 3.14 0.96 -1.37
C SER A 18 4.09 -0.15 -0.93
N TRP A 19 4.27 -0.33 0.38
CA TRP A 19 5.06 -1.43 0.91
C TRP A 19 4.37 -2.78 0.66
N LEU A 20 3.06 -2.90 0.86
CA LEU A 20 2.30 -4.11 0.52
C LEU A 20 2.49 -4.49 -0.95
N LYS A 21 2.52 -3.49 -1.85
CA LYS A 21 2.76 -3.71 -3.28
C LYS A 21 4.14 -4.30 -3.55
N SER A 22 5.17 -3.84 -2.86
CA SER A 22 6.54 -4.36 -3.03
C SER A 22 6.69 -5.79 -2.49
N GLN A 23 5.76 -6.25 -1.65
CA GLN A 23 5.70 -7.63 -1.16
C GLN A 23 4.93 -8.58 -2.09
N GLU A 24 4.29 -8.09 -3.16
CA GLU A 24 3.58 -8.97 -4.10
C GLU A 24 4.54 -9.95 -4.76
N ARG A 25 4.15 -11.22 -4.78
CA ARG A 25 4.84 -12.27 -5.53
C ARG A 25 3.92 -12.79 -6.62
N GLU A 26 4.50 -13.04 -7.79
CA GLU A 26 3.78 -13.70 -8.87
C GLU A 26 3.42 -15.13 -8.43
N THR A 27 2.14 -15.47 -8.60
CA THR A 27 1.65 -16.84 -8.41
C THR A 27 0.92 -17.27 -9.67
N SER A 28 0.62 -18.57 -9.79
CA SER A 28 -0.20 -19.11 -10.88
C SER A 28 -1.62 -18.54 -10.95
N ARG A 29 -2.04 -17.75 -9.95
CA ARG A 29 -3.35 -17.09 -9.87
C ARG A 29 -3.26 -15.56 -9.97
N GLY A 30 -2.08 -15.02 -10.28
CA GLY A 30 -1.79 -13.58 -10.29
C GLY A 30 -0.90 -13.14 -9.13
N ALA A 31 -0.58 -11.84 -9.10
CA ALA A 31 0.25 -11.23 -8.06
C ALA A 31 -0.51 -11.18 -6.72
N ALA A 32 0.12 -11.68 -5.66
CA ALA A 32 -0.47 -11.70 -4.32
C ALA A 32 0.58 -11.54 -3.22
N VAL A 33 0.17 -10.90 -2.13
CA VAL A 33 0.90 -10.83 -0.87
C VAL A 33 0.49 -12.03 -0.02
N ASN A 34 1.40 -12.99 0.17
CA ASN A 34 1.15 -14.22 0.94
C ASN A 34 1.76 -14.11 2.34
N PHE A 35 1.20 -13.21 3.15
CA PHE A 35 1.57 -13.05 4.56
C PHE A 35 0.32 -13.06 5.44
N SER A 36 0.43 -13.71 6.59
CA SER A 36 -0.48 -13.50 7.72
C SER A 36 -0.40 -12.05 8.24
N GLN A 37 -1.38 -11.64 9.04
CA GLN A 37 -1.39 -10.28 9.61
C GLN A 37 -0.23 -10.09 10.59
N GLU A 38 0.13 -11.15 11.29
CA GLU A 38 1.23 -11.22 12.23
C GLU A 38 2.57 -11.05 11.51
N GLU A 39 2.76 -11.72 10.37
CA GLU A 39 3.94 -11.56 9.53
C GLU A 39 4.01 -10.14 8.94
N ILE A 40 2.89 -9.60 8.45
CA ILE A 40 2.84 -8.21 7.96
C ILE A 40 3.25 -7.23 9.07
N ALA A 41 2.77 -7.42 10.30
CA ALA A 41 3.11 -6.58 11.44
C ALA A 41 4.59 -6.65 11.81
N ALA A 42 5.17 -7.85 11.82
CA ALA A 42 6.58 -8.05 12.09
C ALA A 42 7.46 -7.43 11.01
N GLU A 43 7.19 -7.72 9.73
CA GLU A 43 7.99 -7.26 8.59
C GLU A 43 7.89 -5.75 8.36
N TYR A 44 6.68 -5.17 8.51
CA TYR A 44 6.50 -3.73 8.38
C TYR A 44 7.00 -2.95 9.61
N GLY A 45 7.18 -3.62 10.76
CA GLY A 45 7.59 -2.97 12.00
C GLY A 45 6.50 -2.14 12.66
N SER A 46 5.25 -2.64 12.69
CA SER A 46 4.12 -1.98 13.36
C SER A 46 3.30 -2.97 14.19
N SER A 47 2.51 -2.48 15.14
CA SER A 47 1.68 -3.37 15.94
C SER A 47 0.57 -4.04 15.10
N PRO A 48 0.17 -5.29 15.40
CA PRO A 48 -0.90 -5.97 14.68
C PRO A 48 -2.21 -5.18 14.64
N ALA A 49 -2.53 -4.46 15.72
CA ALA A 49 -3.72 -3.60 15.78
C ALA A 49 -3.68 -2.46 14.74
N THR A 50 -2.51 -1.85 14.55
CA THR A 50 -2.32 -0.78 13.55
C THR A 50 -2.40 -1.35 12.13
N ILE A 51 -1.73 -2.47 11.85
CA ILE A 51 -1.82 -3.15 10.55
C ILE A 51 -3.27 -3.51 10.22
N ASN A 52 -4.00 -4.07 11.18
CA ASN A 52 -5.40 -4.46 11.00
C ASN A 52 -6.29 -3.27 10.73
N LYS A 53 -6.04 -2.13 11.37
CA LYS A 53 -6.73 -0.88 11.09
C LYS A 53 -6.49 -0.44 9.64
N TRP A 54 -5.23 -0.36 9.21
CA TRP A 54 -4.87 0.08 7.87
C TRP A 54 -5.37 -0.87 6.77
N LEU A 55 -5.27 -2.18 6.97
CA LEU A 55 -5.84 -3.16 6.04
C LEU A 55 -7.35 -2.96 5.88
N ARG A 56 -8.09 -2.74 6.97
CA ARG A 56 -9.54 -2.48 6.91
C ARG A 56 -9.86 -1.17 6.19
N GLU A 57 -9.08 -0.12 6.45
CA GLU A 57 -9.26 1.17 5.78
C GLU A 57 -8.99 1.04 4.27
N LEU A 58 -7.90 0.40 3.87
CA LEU A 58 -7.56 0.14 2.47
C LEU A 58 -8.60 -0.77 1.77
N GLN A 59 -9.15 -1.76 2.48
CA GLN A 59 -10.24 -2.59 1.98
C GLN A 59 -11.53 -1.79 1.79
N SER A 60 -11.86 -0.89 2.74
CA SER A 60 -13.10 -0.09 2.68
C SER A 60 -13.14 0.88 1.49
N VAL A 61 -11.98 1.27 0.97
CA VAL A 61 -11.84 2.11 -0.23
C VAL A 61 -11.49 1.31 -1.48
N GLY A 62 -11.47 -0.03 -1.38
CA GLY A 62 -11.24 -0.93 -2.50
C GLY A 62 -9.81 -0.94 -3.04
N CYS A 63 -8.81 -0.53 -2.26
CA CYS A 63 -7.40 -0.56 -2.68
C CYS A 63 -6.75 -1.94 -2.51
N VAL A 64 -7.24 -2.73 -1.55
CA VAL A 64 -6.74 -4.08 -1.24
C VAL A 64 -7.92 -5.01 -1.07
N GLU A 65 -7.79 -6.24 -1.57
CA GLU A 65 -8.76 -7.31 -1.35
C GLU A 65 -8.09 -8.49 -0.64
N GLN A 66 -8.82 -9.12 0.29
CA GLN A 66 -8.38 -10.38 0.88
C GLN A 66 -8.98 -11.54 0.09
N GLN A 67 -8.12 -12.27 -0.63
CA GLN A 67 -8.54 -13.43 -1.42
C GLN A 67 -8.85 -14.63 -0.51
N LYS A 68 -8.00 -14.83 0.51
CA LYS A 68 -8.16 -15.84 1.57
C LYS A 68 -7.41 -15.38 2.82
N LYS A 69 -7.62 -16.03 3.96
CA LYS A 69 -6.86 -15.72 5.18
C LYS A 69 -5.35 -15.78 4.90
N GLY A 70 -4.63 -14.70 5.19
CA GLY A 70 -3.19 -14.57 4.92
C GLY A 70 -2.81 -14.38 3.44
N SER A 71 -3.75 -13.98 2.59
CA SER A 71 -3.47 -13.67 1.18
C SER A 71 -4.23 -12.42 0.75
N TYR A 72 -3.47 -11.41 0.32
CA TYR A 72 -3.99 -10.12 -0.10
C TYR A 72 -3.60 -9.84 -1.55
N HIS A 73 -4.46 -9.11 -2.25
CA HIS A 73 -4.25 -8.66 -3.61
C HIS A 73 -4.45 -7.15 -3.68
N ILE A 74 -3.57 -6.44 -4.37
CA ILE A 74 -3.74 -5.01 -4.62
C ILE A 74 -4.54 -4.82 -5.90
N THR A 75 -5.70 -4.20 -5.74
CA THR A 75 -6.65 -3.99 -6.84
C THR A 75 -6.12 -2.98 -7.87
N GLU A 76 -6.81 -2.86 -9.01
CA GLU A 76 -6.55 -1.79 -9.98
C GLU A 76 -6.65 -0.40 -9.34
N THR A 77 -7.60 -0.21 -8.42
CA THR A 77 -7.75 1.05 -7.68
C THR A 77 -6.54 1.31 -6.79
N GLY A 78 -6.05 0.30 -6.07
CA GLY A 78 -4.84 0.41 -5.25
C GLY A 78 -3.61 0.78 -6.08
N ASN A 79 -3.43 0.14 -7.24
CA ASN A 79 -2.35 0.46 -8.16
C ASN A 79 -2.46 1.90 -8.72
N ALA A 80 -3.66 2.34 -9.09
CA ALA A 80 -3.89 3.71 -9.56
C ALA A 80 -3.61 4.76 -8.48
N VAL A 81 -3.92 4.45 -7.21
CA VAL A 81 -3.58 5.31 -6.07
C VAL A 81 -2.07 5.40 -5.90
N ILE A 82 -1.35 4.27 -5.90
CA ILE A 82 0.12 4.25 -5.80
C ILE A 82 0.76 5.12 -6.90
N GLN A 83 0.38 4.90 -8.17
CA GLN A 83 0.93 5.68 -9.29
C GLN A 83 0.67 7.18 -9.19
N LYS A 84 -0.51 7.59 -8.71
CA LYS A 84 -0.82 9.02 -8.52
C LYS A 84 -0.01 9.61 -7.38
N MET A 85 0.25 8.84 -6.32
CA MET A 85 1.08 9.30 -5.19
C MET A 85 2.55 9.40 -5.57
N GLU A 86 3.11 8.42 -6.28
CA GLU A 86 4.48 8.50 -6.80
C GLU A 86 4.69 9.75 -7.64
N LYS A 87 3.71 10.14 -8.47
CA LYS A 87 3.74 11.40 -9.23
C LYS A 87 3.73 12.62 -8.32
N ILE A 88 2.95 12.63 -7.24
CA ILE A 88 2.94 13.72 -6.26
C ILE A 88 4.29 13.82 -5.55
N GLU A 89 4.88 12.69 -5.14
CA GLU A 89 6.21 12.65 -4.52
C GLU A 89 7.29 13.19 -5.46
N GLN A 90 7.26 12.82 -6.74
CA GLN A 90 8.17 13.36 -7.75
C GLN A 90 8.05 14.89 -7.91
N ILE A 91 6.82 15.42 -7.88
CA ILE A 91 6.57 16.86 -7.94
C ILE A 91 7.12 17.55 -6.68
N VAL A 92 6.84 17.01 -5.49
CA VAL A 92 7.28 17.58 -4.20
C VAL A 92 8.81 17.52 -4.05
N ALA A 93 9.45 16.45 -4.52
CA ALA A 93 10.90 16.29 -4.53
C ALA A 93 11.61 17.16 -5.59
N GLY A 94 10.88 18.03 -6.30
CA GLY A 94 11.46 18.95 -7.29
C GLY A 94 11.91 18.27 -8.59
N GLY A 95 11.35 17.11 -8.94
CA GLY A 95 11.67 16.40 -10.19
C GLY A 95 13.03 15.68 -10.21
N ALA A 96 13.72 15.57 -9.07
CA ALA A 96 14.99 14.86 -8.98
C ALA A 96 14.78 13.39 -8.54
N VAL A 97 14.31 12.53 -9.46
CA VAL A 97 14.70 11.12 -9.39
C VAL A 97 16.13 11.08 -9.93
N CYS A 98 17.10 10.88 -9.03
CA CYS A 98 18.44 10.48 -9.42
C CYS A 98 18.34 9.33 -10.43
N LYS A 99 18.80 9.58 -11.67
CA LYS A 99 19.06 8.51 -12.62
C LYS A 99 19.93 7.48 -11.92
N SER A 100 19.48 6.22 -11.88
CA SER A 100 20.38 5.10 -11.61
C SER A 100 21.57 5.23 -12.54
N LEU A 101 22.76 5.34 -11.97
CA LEU A 101 24.02 5.18 -12.68
C LEU A 101 24.12 3.68 -13.01
N ASP A 102 24.19 3.39 -14.31
CA ASP A 102 24.57 2.10 -14.89
C ASP A 102 25.91 1.61 -14.32
#